data_AF-A0A3N1QK29-F1
#
_entry.id   AF-A0A3N1QK29-F1
#
_cell.length_a   1.000
_cell.length_b   1.000
_cell.length_c   1.000
_cell.angle_alpha   90.00
_cell.angle_beta   90.00
_cell.angle_gamma   90.00
#
_symmetry.space_group_name_H-M   'P 1'
#
loop_
_entity.id
_entity.type
_entity.pdbx_description
1 polymer ?
#
loop_
_entity_poly.entity_id
_entity_poly.type
_entity_poly.pdbx_seq_one_letter_code
_entity_poly.pdbx_strand_id
1 'polypeptide(L)'
;MTTLDRIRHITVAVCAVLAIVGSFIGSGAAGGTPIAEAAGGALAADATLVAPGTGAFQIWGIIYVGLLAYAVWQFVPAQATAERHRRLGWWVAASLLLNAAWILSIQFDQLWLSVPVIVVLLVVLGITFRIAYSTVSTNPLDAVFTDGTIGLYLGWVCVATVANVTAWLVDLGFDGLGIAPEAWSAAVVIVAGLVGVLLAVVGNGRLTPAISLSWGLVWIAIARLSGAPQSTPTAVAALVVVAGVLVVTAVFRGRRPSRHPARVPSPR
;
A
#
# COMPACT_ATOMS: atom_id res chain seq x y z
N MET A 1 25.55 5.76 -18.22
CA MET A 1 25.04 4.85 -17.17
C MET A 1 26.23 4.32 -16.38
N THR A 2 26.23 4.46 -15.05
CA THR A 2 27.34 4.01 -14.19
C THR A 2 27.21 2.52 -13.84
N THR A 3 28.27 1.90 -13.33
CA THR A 3 28.20 0.52 -12.78
C THR A 3 27.16 0.43 -11.65
N LEU A 4 27.10 1.44 -10.78
CA LEU A 4 26.13 1.50 -9.69
C LEU A 4 24.69 1.59 -10.20
N ASP A 5 24.44 2.33 -11.29
CA ASP A 5 23.11 2.35 -11.94
C ASP A 5 22.71 0.96 -12.41
N ARG A 6 23.63 0.22 -13.04
CA ARG A 6 23.37 -1.14 -13.52
C ARG A 6 23.06 -2.09 -12.36
N ILE A 7 23.85 -2.05 -11.28
CA ILE A 7 23.62 -2.88 -10.09
C ILE A 7 22.24 -2.59 -9.51
N ARG A 8 21.89 -1.32 -9.31
CA ARG A 8 20.57 -0.93 -8.79
C ARG A 8 19.43 -1.47 -9.64
N HIS A 9 19.48 -1.32 -10.97
CA HIS A 9 18.40 -1.79 -11.85
C HIS A 9 18.24 -3.32 -11.78
N ILE A 10 19.36 -4.05 -11.79
CA ILE A 10 19.34 -5.52 -11.65
C ILE A 10 18.77 -5.91 -10.28
N THR A 11 19.20 -5.25 -9.19
CA THR A 11 18.66 -5.52 -7.85
C THR A 11 17.16 -5.29 -7.80
N VAL A 12 16.65 -4.16 -8.30
CA VAL A 12 15.20 -3.89 -8.34
C VAL A 12 14.46 -4.93 -9.16
N ALA A 13 14.98 -5.30 -10.34
CA ALA A 13 14.36 -6.30 -11.19
C ALA A 13 14.32 -7.69 -10.54
N VAL A 14 15.44 -8.14 -9.96
CA VAL A 14 15.51 -9.42 -9.24
C VAL A 14 14.57 -9.41 -8.05
N CYS A 15 14.57 -8.36 -7.23
CA CYS A 15 13.64 -8.23 -6.10
C CYS A 15 12.18 -8.24 -6.57
N ALA A 16 11.86 -7.58 -7.69
CA ALA A 16 10.50 -7.52 -8.22
C ALA A 16 10.04 -8.90 -8.70
N VAL A 17 10.88 -9.62 -9.44
CA VAL A 17 10.58 -10.99 -9.90
C VAL A 17 10.42 -11.92 -8.70
N LEU A 18 11.33 -11.88 -7.73
CA LEU A 18 11.24 -12.70 -6.53
C LEU A 18 9.98 -12.41 -5.71
N ALA A 19 9.61 -11.13 -5.55
CA ALA A 19 8.38 -10.75 -4.85
C ALA A 19 7.12 -11.24 -5.57
N ILE A 20 7.09 -11.17 -6.91
CA ILE A 20 5.97 -11.67 -7.72
C ILE A 20 5.86 -13.19 -7.57
N VAL A 21 6.96 -13.91 -7.70
CA VAL A 21 6.98 -15.37 -7.53
C VAL A 21 6.56 -15.75 -6.11
N GLY A 22 7.12 -15.08 -5.10
CA GLY A 22 6.78 -15.30 -3.70
C GLY A 22 5.31 -15.03 -3.40
N SER A 23 4.74 -13.95 -3.96
CA SER A 23 3.32 -13.66 -3.82
C SER A 23 2.41 -14.60 -4.59
N PHE A 24 2.83 -15.08 -5.76
CA PHE A 24 2.07 -16.06 -6.53
C PHE A 24 2.00 -17.41 -5.79
N ILE A 25 3.07 -17.78 -5.09
CA ILE A 25 3.07 -18.93 -4.20
C ILE A 25 2.19 -18.64 -2.97
N GLY A 26 2.42 -17.50 -2.30
CA GLY A 26 1.66 -17.10 -1.10
C GLY A 26 0.17 -16.85 -1.33
N SER A 27 -0.28 -16.61 -2.57
CA SER A 27 -1.71 -16.53 -2.88
C SER A 27 -2.41 -17.90 -2.91
N GLY A 28 -1.65 -19.00 -2.85
CA GLY A 28 -2.14 -20.36 -3.04
C GLY A 28 -2.32 -20.73 -4.52
N ALA A 29 -2.02 -19.84 -5.47
CA ALA A 29 -2.20 -20.11 -6.90
C ALA A 29 -1.26 -21.20 -7.44
N ALA A 30 -0.11 -21.41 -6.78
CA ALA A 30 0.80 -22.52 -7.05
C ALA A 30 0.53 -23.77 -6.19
N GLY A 31 -0.59 -23.79 -5.44
CA GLY A 31 -0.85 -24.73 -4.35
C GLY A 31 -0.33 -24.22 -3.00
N GLY A 32 -0.76 -24.85 -1.91
CA GLY A 32 -0.47 -24.44 -0.53
C GLY A 32 -1.54 -23.52 0.08
N THR A 33 -1.33 -23.10 1.32
CA THR A 33 -2.27 -22.26 2.07
C THR A 33 -2.13 -20.80 1.65
N PRO A 34 -3.22 -20.13 1.23
CA PRO A 34 -3.22 -18.70 0.95
C PRO A 34 -2.85 -17.86 2.19
N ILE A 35 -2.17 -16.72 2.00
CA ILE A 35 -1.76 -15.79 3.08
C ILE A 35 -2.92 -15.41 4.01
N ALA A 36 -4.15 -15.29 3.49
CA ALA A 36 -5.32 -14.96 4.29
C ALA A 36 -5.71 -16.10 5.27
N GLU A 37 -5.40 -17.35 4.93
CA GLU A 37 -5.73 -18.55 5.69
C GLU A 37 -4.53 -19.08 6.50
N ALA A 38 -3.31 -18.63 6.21
CA ALA A 38 -2.10 -18.92 6.98
C ALA A 38 -2.14 -18.30 8.38
N ALA A 39 -1.23 -18.71 9.28
CA ALA A 39 -1.22 -18.28 10.68
C ALA A 39 -2.57 -18.51 11.37
N GLY A 40 -3.19 -19.67 11.13
CA GLY A 40 -4.50 -20.03 11.68
C GLY A 40 -5.66 -19.17 11.17
N GLY A 41 -5.52 -18.52 10.02
CA GLY A 41 -6.52 -17.61 9.48
C GLY A 41 -6.54 -16.25 10.17
N ALA A 42 -5.48 -15.82 10.85
CA ALA A 42 -5.43 -14.55 11.57
C ALA A 42 -5.68 -13.31 10.69
N LEU A 43 -5.48 -13.45 9.36
CA LEU A 43 -5.75 -12.40 8.37
C LEU A 43 -6.98 -12.69 7.50
N ALA A 44 -7.76 -13.72 7.85
CA ALA A 44 -8.98 -14.09 7.15
C ALA A 44 -10.06 -13.02 7.38
N ALA A 45 -11.02 -12.97 6.46
CA ALA A 45 -12.09 -11.98 6.50
C ALA A 45 -12.92 -12.06 7.79
N ASP A 46 -13.00 -13.21 8.44
CA ASP A 46 -13.75 -13.45 9.67
C ASP A 46 -12.93 -13.37 10.95
N ALA A 47 -11.61 -13.15 10.85
CA ALA A 47 -10.72 -13.13 12.01
C ALA A 47 -10.94 -11.92 12.93
N THR A 48 -11.19 -10.74 12.37
CA THR A 48 -11.36 -9.51 13.15
C THR A 48 -12.40 -8.58 12.52
N LEU A 49 -12.92 -7.65 13.31
CA LEU A 49 -13.85 -6.61 12.83
C LEU A 49 -13.22 -5.64 11.82
N VAL A 50 -11.89 -5.57 11.75
CA VAL A 50 -11.16 -4.71 10.81
C VAL A 50 -10.48 -5.50 9.69
N ALA A 51 -10.66 -6.83 9.65
CA ALA A 51 -10.17 -7.65 8.57
C ALA A 51 -10.97 -7.33 7.28
N PRO A 52 -10.29 -6.99 6.18
CA PRO A 52 -10.96 -6.76 4.91
C PRO A 52 -11.46 -8.09 4.33
N GLY A 53 -12.53 -8.03 3.52
CA GLY A 53 -13.04 -9.22 2.84
C GLY A 53 -12.04 -9.85 1.88
N THR A 54 -12.19 -11.14 1.57
CA THR A 54 -11.23 -11.94 0.79
C THR A 54 -10.81 -11.31 -0.54
N GLY A 55 -11.73 -10.65 -1.24
CA GLY A 55 -11.43 -9.97 -2.51
C GLY A 55 -10.50 -8.77 -2.40
N ALA A 56 -10.23 -8.26 -1.18
CA ALA A 56 -9.35 -7.12 -0.97
C ALA A 56 -7.92 -7.39 -1.45
N PHE A 57 -7.43 -8.62 -1.27
CA PHE A 57 -6.08 -9.02 -1.64
C PHE A 57 -5.82 -8.99 -3.16
N GLN A 58 -6.85 -8.89 -4.00
CA GLN A 58 -6.68 -8.75 -5.46
C GLN A 58 -5.90 -7.49 -5.85
N ILE A 59 -5.87 -6.47 -4.99
CA ILE A 59 -5.07 -5.25 -5.21
C ILE A 59 -3.57 -5.54 -5.33
N TRP A 60 -3.08 -6.62 -4.71
CA TRP A 60 -1.69 -7.03 -4.84
C TRP A 60 -1.33 -7.32 -6.29
N GLY A 61 -2.22 -7.93 -7.07
CA GLY A 61 -1.98 -8.16 -8.50
C GLY A 61 -1.69 -6.86 -9.24
N ILE A 62 -2.48 -5.81 -8.97
CA ILE A 62 -2.29 -4.47 -9.57
C ILE A 62 -0.97 -3.85 -9.11
N ILE A 63 -0.67 -3.93 -7.81
CA ILE A 63 0.58 -3.40 -7.23
C ILE A 63 1.80 -4.11 -7.85
N TYR A 64 1.79 -5.43 -7.96
CA TYR A 64 2.89 -6.20 -8.52
C TYR A 64 3.10 -5.94 -10.01
N VAL A 65 2.02 -5.80 -10.79
CA VAL A 65 2.12 -5.37 -12.19
C VAL A 65 2.75 -3.97 -12.28
N GLY A 66 2.34 -3.04 -11.41
CA GLY A 66 2.95 -1.72 -11.31
C GLY A 66 4.45 -1.77 -10.95
N LEU A 67 4.82 -2.62 -10.00
CA LEU A 67 6.21 -2.79 -9.56
C LEU A 67 7.08 -3.43 -10.66
N LEU A 68 6.54 -4.38 -11.42
CA LEU A 68 7.21 -4.95 -12.59
C LEU A 68 7.38 -3.89 -13.68
N ALA A 69 6.33 -3.12 -13.96
CA ALA A 69 6.38 -2.01 -14.92
C ALA A 69 7.45 -1.00 -14.51
N TYR A 70 7.53 -0.62 -13.24
CA TYR A 70 8.59 0.24 -12.70
C TYR A 70 9.98 -0.38 -12.86
N ALA A 71 10.15 -1.67 -12.53
CA ALA A 71 11.43 -2.36 -12.68
C ALA A 71 11.92 -2.35 -14.13
N VAL A 72 11.04 -2.62 -15.10
CA VAL A 72 11.34 -2.53 -16.54
C VAL A 72 11.60 -1.08 -16.95
N TRP A 73 10.83 -0.13 -16.42
CA TRP A 73 10.95 1.30 -16.73
C TRP A 73 12.35 1.85 -16.43
N GLN A 74 13.01 1.35 -15.39
CA GLN A 74 14.39 1.75 -15.06
C GLN A 74 15.42 1.40 -16.14
N PHE A 75 15.14 0.42 -17.00
CA PHE A 75 16.04 0.04 -18.10
C PHE A 75 15.86 0.90 -19.36
N VAL A 76 14.79 1.69 -19.45
CA VAL A 76 14.57 2.60 -20.59
C VAL A 76 15.70 3.62 -20.63
N PRO A 77 16.37 3.86 -21.79
CA PRO A 77 17.56 4.72 -21.86
C PRO A 77 17.37 6.12 -21.27
N ALA A 78 16.20 6.72 -21.48
CA ALA A 78 15.84 8.04 -20.93
C ALA A 78 15.71 8.06 -19.40
N GLN A 79 15.49 6.89 -18.77
CA GLN A 79 15.25 6.72 -17.33
C GLN A 79 16.46 6.14 -16.62
N ALA A 80 17.30 5.38 -17.32
CA ALA A 80 18.41 4.61 -16.75
C ALA A 80 19.44 5.46 -15.98
N THR A 81 19.51 6.77 -16.24
CA THR A 81 20.39 7.70 -15.54
C THR A 81 19.63 8.83 -14.86
N ALA A 82 18.30 8.78 -14.79
CA ALA A 82 17.50 9.82 -14.15
C ALA A 82 17.72 9.80 -12.63
N GLU A 83 18.06 10.97 -12.07
CA GLU A 83 18.37 11.13 -10.64
C GLU A 83 17.22 10.66 -9.72
N ARG A 84 15.98 10.85 -10.17
CA ARG A 84 14.78 10.31 -9.51
C ARG A 84 14.90 8.82 -9.20
N HIS A 85 15.27 8.02 -10.20
CA HIS A 85 15.36 6.55 -10.08
C HIS A 85 16.58 6.11 -9.28
N ARG A 86 17.64 6.93 -9.26
CA ARG A 86 18.77 6.72 -8.35
C ARG A 86 18.36 6.84 -6.89
N ARG A 87 17.53 7.82 -6.59
CA ARG A 87 17.00 8.05 -5.24
C ARG A 87 15.95 7.03 -4.83
N LEU A 88 15.15 6.52 -5.77
CA LEU A 88 14.05 5.60 -5.47
C LEU A 88 14.44 4.13 -5.46
N GLY A 89 15.33 3.69 -6.36
CA GLY A 89 15.52 2.26 -6.64
C GLY A 89 15.87 1.41 -5.41
N TRP A 90 16.75 1.90 -4.54
CA TRP A 90 17.13 1.17 -3.31
C TRP A 90 15.98 1.06 -2.30
N TRP A 91 15.15 2.08 -2.17
CA TRP A 91 13.97 2.02 -1.30
C TRP A 91 12.89 1.11 -1.87
N VAL A 92 12.72 1.08 -3.20
CA VAL A 92 11.82 0.12 -3.86
C VAL A 92 12.32 -1.31 -3.66
N ALA A 93 13.61 -1.58 -3.84
CA ALA A 93 14.20 -2.89 -3.55
C ALA A 93 14.00 -3.29 -2.09
N ALA A 94 14.25 -2.39 -1.13
CA ALA A 94 13.99 -2.64 0.29
C ALA A 94 12.51 -2.95 0.56
N SER A 95 11.57 -2.24 -0.08
CA SER A 95 10.13 -2.49 0.06
C SER A 95 9.71 -3.87 -0.46
N LEU A 96 10.36 -4.36 -1.53
CA LEU A 96 10.12 -5.68 -2.10
C LEU A 96 10.64 -6.78 -1.18
N LEU A 97 11.84 -6.60 -0.62
CA LEU A 97 12.43 -7.54 0.34
C LEU A 97 11.63 -7.60 1.65
N LEU A 98 11.21 -6.46 2.18
CA LEU A 98 10.38 -6.40 3.39
C LEU A 98 9.00 -7.02 3.16
N ASN A 99 8.44 -6.89 1.97
CA ASN A 99 7.20 -7.56 1.61
C ASN A 99 7.36 -9.07 1.52
N ALA A 100 8.45 -9.56 0.90
CA ALA A 100 8.76 -10.98 0.93
C ALA A 100 8.95 -11.49 2.36
N ALA A 101 9.67 -10.73 3.21
CA ALA A 101 9.84 -11.07 4.63
C ALA A 101 8.49 -11.12 5.38
N TRP A 102 7.58 -10.19 5.08
CA TRP A 102 6.23 -10.21 5.65
C TRP A 102 5.44 -11.45 5.21
N ILE A 103 5.44 -11.79 3.91
CA ILE A 103 4.79 -13.01 3.41
C ILE A 103 5.35 -14.23 4.14
N LEU A 104 6.68 -14.36 4.22
CA LEU A 104 7.32 -15.50 4.88
C LEU A 104 6.96 -15.55 6.37
N SER A 105 6.90 -14.41 7.07
CA SER A 105 6.50 -14.40 8.48
C SER A 105 5.13 -15.01 8.71
N ILE A 106 4.14 -14.68 7.86
CA ILE A 106 2.79 -15.23 7.95
C ILE A 106 2.76 -16.70 7.52
N GLN A 107 3.45 -17.07 6.45
CA GLN A 107 3.49 -18.46 5.96
C GLN A 107 4.20 -19.43 6.92
N PHE A 108 5.07 -18.95 7.80
CA PHE A 108 5.72 -19.74 8.87
C PHE A 108 5.02 -19.58 10.23
N ASP A 109 3.77 -19.13 10.23
CA ASP A 109 2.94 -18.93 11.43
C ASP A 109 3.58 -18.00 12.48
N GLN A 110 4.47 -17.10 12.05
CA GLN A 110 5.12 -16.08 12.90
C GLN A 110 4.34 -14.76 12.85
N LEU A 111 3.07 -14.78 13.28
CA LEU A 111 2.20 -13.59 13.26
C LEU A 111 2.81 -12.39 14.00
N TRP A 112 3.43 -12.62 15.17
CA TRP A 112 4.07 -11.56 15.94
C TRP A 112 5.19 -10.83 15.16
N LEU A 113 5.87 -11.52 14.24
CA LEU A 113 6.93 -10.96 13.42
C LEU A 113 6.38 -10.14 12.25
N SER A 114 5.14 -10.40 11.82
CA SER A 114 4.52 -9.67 10.72
C SER A 114 4.34 -8.19 11.04
N VAL A 115 4.07 -7.85 12.31
CA VAL A 115 3.84 -6.49 12.80
C VAL A 115 5.07 -5.59 12.69
N PRO A 116 6.24 -5.91 13.28
CA PRO A 116 7.42 -5.07 13.11
C PRO A 116 7.85 -4.99 11.64
N VAL A 117 7.75 -6.10 10.88
CA VAL A 117 8.12 -6.10 9.46
C VAL A 117 7.22 -5.17 8.62
N ILE A 118 5.90 -5.22 8.81
CA ILE A 118 4.97 -4.38 8.05
C ILE A 118 5.07 -2.91 8.45
N VAL A 119 5.40 -2.61 9.71
CA VAL A 119 5.68 -1.24 10.17
C VAL A 119 6.95 -0.70 9.51
N VAL A 120 8.02 -1.49 9.44
CA VAL A 120 9.25 -1.08 8.73
C VAL A 120 8.97 -0.90 7.24
N LEU A 121 8.18 -1.79 6.62
CA LEU A 121 7.72 -1.64 5.24
C LEU A 121 6.94 -0.34 5.03
N LEU A 122 6.02 -0.01 5.93
CA LEU A 122 5.24 1.22 5.90
C LEU A 122 6.14 2.46 5.96
N VAL A 123 7.15 2.47 6.84
CA VAL A 123 8.14 3.56 6.94
C VAL A 123 8.93 3.70 5.64
N VAL A 124 9.43 2.58 5.09
CA VAL A 124 10.15 2.56 3.81
C VAL A 124 9.28 3.10 2.67
N LEU A 125 7.99 2.73 2.60
CA LEU A 125 7.08 3.23 1.59
C LEU A 125 6.73 4.71 1.80
N GLY A 126 6.62 5.17 3.05
CA GLY A 126 6.45 6.59 3.36
C GLY A 126 7.63 7.44 2.90
N ILE A 127 8.86 6.96 3.10
CA ILE A 127 10.08 7.59 2.59
C ILE A 127 10.08 7.58 1.05
N THR A 128 9.79 6.43 0.44
CA THR A 128 9.72 6.26 -1.02
C THR A 128 8.70 7.21 -1.65
N PHE A 129 7.52 7.32 -1.04
CA PHE A 129 6.46 8.25 -1.41
C PHE A 129 6.96 9.69 -1.35
N ARG A 130 7.57 10.12 -0.24
CA ARG A 130 8.11 11.48 -0.10
C ARG A 130 9.17 11.79 -1.17
N ILE A 131 10.07 10.85 -1.46
CA ILE A 131 11.07 11.00 -2.52
C ILE A 131 10.41 11.11 -3.89
N ALA A 132 9.44 10.24 -4.20
CA ALA A 132 8.72 10.25 -5.46
C ALA A 132 8.00 11.59 -5.68
N TYR A 133 7.40 12.16 -4.64
CA TYR A 133 6.62 13.40 -4.78
C TYR A 133 7.41 14.69 -4.61
N SER A 134 8.64 14.62 -4.09
CA SER A 134 9.60 15.75 -4.09
C SER A 134 10.45 15.82 -5.36
N THR A 135 10.45 14.78 -6.19
CA THR A 135 11.12 14.76 -7.48
C THR A 135 10.11 14.94 -8.61
N VAL A 136 10.52 15.55 -9.73
CA VAL A 136 9.65 15.75 -10.90
C VAL A 136 9.62 14.46 -11.72
N SER A 137 8.42 14.03 -12.12
CA SER A 137 8.26 12.93 -13.09
C SER A 137 8.80 13.37 -14.44
N THR A 138 9.60 12.52 -15.08
CA THR A 138 10.24 12.84 -16.37
C THR A 138 9.21 12.96 -17.51
N ASN A 139 8.12 12.19 -17.45
CA ASN A 139 7.00 12.24 -18.38
C ASN A 139 5.73 11.63 -17.72
N PRO A 140 4.55 11.67 -18.37
CA PRO A 140 3.32 11.11 -17.81
C PRO A 140 3.39 9.59 -17.52
N LEU A 141 4.10 8.81 -18.34
CA LEU A 141 4.26 7.37 -18.11
C LEU A 141 5.10 7.08 -16.87
N ASP A 142 6.15 7.87 -16.65
CA ASP A 142 6.96 7.81 -15.42
C ASP A 142 6.11 8.12 -14.18
N ALA A 143 5.21 9.11 -14.27
CA ALA A 143 4.28 9.39 -13.17
C ALA A 143 3.34 8.20 -12.91
N VAL A 144 2.87 7.49 -13.93
CA VAL A 144 2.00 6.33 -13.75
C VAL A 144 2.76 5.15 -13.14
N PHE A 145 3.87 4.73 -13.74
CA PHE A 145 4.62 3.55 -13.30
C PHE A 145 5.34 3.77 -11.96
N THR A 146 5.78 4.99 -11.68
CA THR A 146 6.49 5.31 -10.44
C THR A 146 5.51 5.82 -9.37
N ASP A 147 4.94 7.02 -9.54
CA ASP A 147 4.10 7.66 -8.52
C ASP A 147 2.84 6.83 -8.24
N GLY A 148 2.25 6.30 -9.33
CA GLY A 148 1.03 5.53 -9.28
C GLY A 148 1.21 4.26 -8.45
N THR A 149 2.18 3.45 -8.84
CA THR A 149 2.56 2.20 -8.14
C THR A 149 2.93 2.44 -6.68
N ILE A 150 3.85 3.36 -6.40
CA ILE A 150 4.29 3.64 -5.02
C ILE A 150 3.12 4.12 -4.16
N GLY A 151 2.24 4.96 -4.72
CA GLY A 151 1.08 5.45 -4.00
C GLY A 151 0.06 4.34 -3.70
N LEU A 152 -0.27 3.51 -4.69
CA LEU A 152 -1.15 2.36 -4.50
C LEU A 152 -0.59 1.43 -3.42
N TYR A 153 0.71 1.13 -3.51
CA TYR A 153 1.38 0.25 -2.58
C TYR A 153 1.34 0.80 -1.15
N LEU A 154 1.67 2.08 -0.96
CA LEU A 154 1.62 2.73 0.35
C LEU A 154 0.22 2.67 0.97
N GLY A 155 -0.82 3.08 0.24
CA GLY A 155 -2.17 3.12 0.81
C GLY A 155 -2.71 1.73 1.17
N TRP A 156 -2.34 0.69 0.42
CA TRP A 156 -2.66 -0.69 0.78
C TRP A 156 -1.93 -1.15 2.05
N VAL A 157 -0.63 -0.86 2.15
CA VAL A 157 0.16 -1.23 3.34
C VAL A 157 -0.33 -0.52 4.61
N CYS A 158 -0.92 0.68 4.51
CA CYS A 158 -1.60 1.29 5.65
C CYS A 158 -2.75 0.42 6.19
N VAL A 159 -3.60 -0.11 5.31
CA VAL A 159 -4.72 -1.00 5.71
C VAL A 159 -4.18 -2.34 6.21
N ALA A 160 -3.20 -2.92 5.52
CA ALA A 160 -2.60 -4.18 5.94
C ALA A 160 -1.91 -4.06 7.31
N THR A 161 -1.28 -2.92 7.63
CA THR A 161 -0.69 -2.67 8.96
C THR A 161 -1.74 -2.75 10.05
N VAL A 162 -2.90 -2.12 9.83
CA VAL A 162 -4.03 -2.16 10.76
C VAL A 162 -4.54 -3.58 10.97
N ALA A 163 -4.68 -4.35 9.90
CA ALA A 163 -5.11 -5.75 9.97
C ALA A 163 -4.10 -6.61 10.76
N ASN A 164 -2.79 -6.48 10.49
CA ASN A 164 -1.75 -7.26 11.17
C ASN A 164 -1.66 -6.91 12.66
N VAL A 165 -1.67 -5.62 13.01
CA VAL A 165 -1.64 -5.19 14.42
C VAL A 165 -2.86 -5.70 15.16
N THR A 166 -4.05 -5.60 14.56
CA THR A 166 -5.28 -6.05 15.21
C THR A 166 -5.32 -7.58 15.35
N ALA A 167 -4.91 -8.31 14.32
CA ALA A 167 -4.78 -9.76 14.37
C ALA A 167 -3.84 -10.21 15.50
N TRP A 168 -2.67 -9.56 15.62
CA TRP A 168 -1.73 -9.89 16.68
C TRP A 168 -2.24 -9.51 18.07
N LEU A 169 -2.97 -8.39 18.23
CA LEU A 169 -3.60 -8.05 19.50
C LEU A 169 -4.65 -9.09 19.92
N VAL A 170 -5.47 -9.55 18.97
CA VAL A 170 -6.46 -10.62 19.22
C VAL A 170 -5.78 -11.93 19.58
N ASP A 171 -4.70 -12.30 18.90
CA ASP A 171 -3.88 -13.48 19.20
C ASP A 171 -3.28 -13.44 20.62
N LEU A 172 -2.89 -12.25 21.11
CA LEU A 172 -2.45 -12.03 22.48
C LEU A 172 -3.59 -12.05 23.52
N GLY A 173 -4.84 -12.21 23.10
CA GLY A 173 -6.02 -12.17 23.97
C GLY A 173 -6.39 -10.77 24.47
N PHE A 174 -5.99 -9.71 23.76
CA PHE A 174 -6.35 -8.35 24.11
C PHE A 174 -7.87 -8.13 24.00
N ASP A 175 -8.48 -7.67 25.09
CA ASP A 175 -9.93 -7.55 25.24
C ASP A 175 -10.49 -6.14 24.98
N GLY A 176 -9.66 -5.21 24.49
CA GLY A 176 -10.08 -3.84 24.20
C GLY A 176 -10.06 -2.90 25.40
N LEU A 177 -9.42 -3.25 26.53
CA LEU A 177 -9.37 -2.43 27.75
C LEU A 177 -10.77 -2.11 28.31
N GLY A 178 -11.73 -3.03 28.14
CA GLY A 178 -13.13 -2.83 28.51
C GLY A 178 -13.95 -1.96 27.55
N ILE A 179 -13.38 -1.55 26.40
CA ILE A 179 -14.11 -0.88 25.32
C ILE A 179 -14.82 -1.94 24.46
N ALA A 180 -16.07 -1.67 24.06
CA ALA A 180 -16.82 -2.57 23.19
C ALA A 180 -16.06 -2.85 21.86
N PRO A 181 -16.06 -4.09 21.35
CA PRO A 181 -15.33 -4.47 20.13
C PRO A 181 -15.62 -3.57 18.91
N GLU A 182 -16.88 -3.16 18.74
CA GLU A 182 -17.33 -2.30 17.64
C GLU A 182 -16.85 -0.84 17.79
N ALA A 183 -16.72 -0.37 19.04
CA ALA A 183 -16.15 0.95 19.31
C ALA A 183 -14.63 0.94 19.08
N TRP A 184 -13.96 -0.14 19.48
CA TRP A 184 -12.54 -0.34 19.23
C TRP A 184 -12.23 -0.43 17.72
N SER A 185 -12.98 -1.25 16.97
CA SER A 185 -12.81 -1.38 15.52
C SER A 185 -13.09 -0.06 14.79
N ALA A 186 -14.14 0.67 15.18
CA ALA A 186 -14.43 1.99 14.62
C ALA A 186 -13.29 2.98 14.88
N ALA A 187 -12.72 3.00 16.10
CA ALA A 187 -11.58 3.84 16.43
C ALA A 187 -10.35 3.51 15.56
N VAL A 188 -10.05 2.22 15.39
CA VAL A 188 -8.95 1.74 14.53
C VAL A 188 -9.16 2.16 13.08
N VAL A 189 -10.38 2.03 12.55
CA VAL A 189 -10.75 2.48 11.20
C VAL A 189 -10.60 4.00 11.05
N ILE A 190 -10.97 4.77 12.07
CA ILE A 190 -10.77 6.23 12.09
C ILE A 190 -9.28 6.57 12.04
N VAL A 191 -8.44 5.88 12.81
CA VAL A 191 -6.98 6.08 12.77
C VAL A 191 -6.42 5.79 11.37
N ALA A 192 -6.86 4.72 10.71
CA ALA A 192 -6.51 4.44 9.31
C ALA A 192 -6.93 5.59 8.39
N GLY A 193 -8.12 6.15 8.62
CA GLY A 193 -8.62 7.34 7.94
C GLY A 193 -7.77 8.58 8.11
N LEU A 194 -7.32 8.86 9.34
CA LEU A 194 -6.44 9.98 9.65
C LEU A 194 -5.10 9.85 8.91
N VAL A 195 -4.57 8.63 8.77
CA VAL A 195 -3.39 8.37 7.92
C VAL A 195 -3.70 8.69 6.46
N GLY A 196 -4.86 8.26 5.94
CA GLY A 196 -5.29 8.61 4.58
C GLY A 196 -5.42 10.13 4.35
N VAL A 197 -5.97 10.85 5.32
CA VAL A 197 -6.05 12.32 5.32
C VAL A 197 -4.64 12.93 5.33
N LEU A 198 -3.74 12.45 6.19
CA LEU A 198 -2.35 12.91 6.22
C LEU A 198 -1.65 12.71 4.87
N LEU A 199 -1.82 11.54 4.24
CA LEU A 199 -1.27 11.25 2.92
C LEU A 199 -1.86 12.16 1.84
N ALA A 200 -3.16 12.48 1.92
CA ALA A 200 -3.80 13.44 1.04
C ALA A 200 -3.21 14.85 1.22
N VAL A 201 -2.97 15.30 2.45
CA VAL A 201 -2.39 16.61 2.75
C VAL A 201 -0.93 16.68 2.30
N VAL A 202 -0.07 15.77 2.78
CA VAL A 202 1.38 15.74 2.47
C VAL A 202 1.62 15.46 0.99
N GLY A 203 0.79 14.62 0.38
CA GLY A 203 0.81 14.34 -1.04
C GLY A 203 0.22 15.47 -1.90
N ASN A 204 -0.33 16.55 -1.33
CA ASN A 204 -1.09 17.58 -2.05
C ASN A 204 -2.26 17.01 -2.88
N GLY A 205 -2.94 15.96 -2.46
CA GLY A 205 -4.05 15.33 -3.20
C GLY A 205 -3.59 14.35 -4.27
N ARG A 206 -2.63 13.46 -3.96
CA ARG A 206 -2.32 12.32 -4.84
C ARG A 206 -3.41 11.26 -4.69
N LEU A 207 -3.92 10.79 -5.83
CA LEU A 207 -5.07 9.89 -5.85
C LEU A 207 -4.70 8.46 -5.45
N THR A 208 -3.50 8.00 -5.80
CA THR A 208 -3.18 6.57 -5.70
C THR A 208 -3.15 6.01 -4.27
N PRO A 209 -2.59 6.67 -3.24
CA PRO A 209 -2.75 6.20 -1.86
C PRO A 209 -4.18 6.25 -1.38
N ALA A 210 -4.92 7.30 -1.74
CA ALA A 210 -6.33 7.44 -1.35
C ALA A 210 -7.18 6.32 -1.96
N ILE A 211 -6.93 5.95 -3.22
CA ILE A 211 -7.63 4.87 -3.91
C ILE A 211 -7.38 3.52 -3.24
N SER A 212 -6.12 3.15 -2.99
CA SER A 212 -5.82 1.83 -2.41
C SER A 212 -6.20 1.71 -0.94
N LEU A 213 -6.07 2.79 -0.17
CA LEU A 213 -6.56 2.83 1.20
C LEU A 213 -8.10 2.71 1.22
N SER A 214 -8.79 3.47 0.36
CA SER A 214 -10.25 3.40 0.25
C SER A 214 -10.72 2.03 -0.20
N TRP A 215 -10.00 1.38 -1.12
CA TRP A 215 -10.26 0.00 -1.53
C TRP A 215 -10.27 -0.95 -0.34
N GLY A 216 -9.23 -0.90 0.50
CA GLY A 216 -9.16 -1.74 1.70
C GLY A 216 -10.29 -1.46 2.69
N LEU A 217 -10.60 -0.19 2.96
CA LEU A 217 -11.70 0.20 3.85
C LEU A 217 -13.08 -0.21 3.30
N VAL A 218 -13.30 -0.11 1.99
CA VAL A 218 -14.53 -0.60 1.35
C VAL A 218 -14.66 -2.11 1.54
N TRP A 219 -13.56 -2.86 1.40
CA TRP A 219 -13.59 -4.30 1.66
C TRP A 219 -13.81 -4.68 3.13
N ILE A 220 -13.39 -3.83 4.08
CA ILE A 220 -13.80 -3.97 5.49
C ILE A 220 -15.31 -3.80 5.60
N ALA A 221 -15.87 -2.74 5.00
CA ALA A 221 -17.31 -2.48 5.04
C ALA A 221 -18.12 -3.62 4.42
N ILE A 222 -17.70 -4.13 3.25
CA ILE A 222 -18.33 -5.30 2.60
C ILE A 222 -18.31 -6.48 3.58
N ALA A 223 -17.15 -6.83 4.13
CA ALA A 223 -17.02 -7.97 5.03
C ALA A 223 -17.88 -7.81 6.30
N ARG A 224 -18.03 -6.59 6.83
CA ARG A 224 -18.85 -6.31 8.02
C ARG A 224 -20.36 -6.26 7.75
N LEU A 225 -20.77 -6.05 6.49
CA LEU A 225 -22.18 -6.02 6.09
C LEU A 225 -22.69 -7.38 5.57
N SER A 226 -21.84 -8.15 4.89
CA SER A 226 -22.24 -9.39 4.21
C SER A 226 -21.55 -10.64 4.75
N GLY A 227 -20.56 -10.51 5.64
CA GLY A 227 -19.79 -11.62 6.21
C GLY A 227 -19.77 -11.60 7.74
N ALA A 228 -19.06 -12.55 8.33
CA ALA A 228 -18.87 -12.64 9.77
C ALA A 228 -17.52 -12.03 10.20
N PRO A 229 -17.37 -11.60 11.47
CA PRO A 229 -18.43 -11.10 12.35
C PRO A 229 -19.16 -9.86 11.82
N GLN A 230 -20.49 -9.88 11.75
CA GLN A 230 -21.25 -8.70 11.28
C GLN A 230 -21.07 -7.50 12.23
N SER A 231 -20.92 -6.30 11.67
CA SER A 231 -20.85 -5.05 12.46
C SER A 231 -21.19 -3.82 11.61
N THR A 232 -22.47 -3.42 11.67
CA THR A 232 -22.94 -2.19 11.01
C THR A 232 -22.17 -0.94 11.46
N PRO A 233 -21.84 -0.72 12.75
CA PRO A 233 -21.08 0.45 13.16
C PRO A 233 -19.69 0.52 12.51
N THR A 234 -18.97 -0.61 12.46
CA THR A 234 -17.65 -0.67 11.81
C THR A 234 -17.74 -0.42 10.31
N ALA A 235 -18.75 -1.00 9.65
CA ALA A 235 -18.99 -0.77 8.23
C ALA A 235 -19.29 0.70 7.91
N VAL A 236 -20.17 1.33 8.68
CA VAL A 236 -20.52 2.75 8.52
C VAL A 236 -19.29 3.62 8.78
N ALA A 237 -18.52 3.35 9.83
CA ALA A 237 -17.28 4.06 10.11
C ALA A 237 -16.30 3.98 8.92
N ALA A 238 -16.12 2.79 8.34
CA ALA A 238 -15.26 2.60 7.17
C ALA A 238 -15.73 3.41 5.96
N LEU A 239 -17.03 3.41 5.65
CA LEU A 239 -17.59 4.18 4.53
C LEU A 239 -17.50 5.70 4.75
N VAL A 240 -17.75 6.17 5.98
CA VAL A 240 -17.59 7.59 6.34
C VAL A 240 -16.13 8.02 6.19
N VAL A 241 -15.19 7.19 6.65
CA VAL A 241 -13.76 7.46 6.50
C VAL A 241 -13.36 7.50 5.02
N VAL A 242 -13.84 6.56 4.19
CA VAL A 242 -13.60 6.58 2.74
C VAL A 242 -14.07 7.89 2.14
N ALA A 243 -15.30 8.32 2.42
CA ALA A 243 -15.83 9.59 1.93
C ALA A 243 -14.96 10.78 2.37
N GLY A 244 -14.55 10.82 3.64
CA GLY A 244 -13.67 11.86 4.18
C GLY A 244 -12.30 11.92 3.48
N VAL A 245 -11.64 10.77 3.32
CA VAL A 245 -10.33 10.69 2.64
C VAL A 245 -10.45 11.14 1.18
N LEU A 246 -11.50 10.72 0.45
CA LEU A 246 -11.70 11.11 -0.94
C LEU A 246 -12.02 12.60 -1.09
N VAL A 247 -12.85 13.17 -0.21
CA VAL A 247 -13.17 14.61 -0.20
C VAL A 247 -11.92 15.43 0.07
N VAL A 248 -11.15 15.10 1.12
CA VAL A 248 -9.90 15.81 1.42
C VAL A 248 -8.93 15.71 0.24
N THR A 249 -8.79 14.52 -0.35
CA THR A 249 -7.93 14.32 -1.51
C THR A 249 -8.35 15.20 -2.69
N ALA A 250 -9.65 15.27 -2.99
CA ALA A 250 -10.20 16.10 -4.06
C ALA A 250 -9.97 17.60 -3.81
N VAL A 251 -10.17 18.07 -2.58
CA VAL A 251 -9.94 19.47 -2.19
C VAL A 251 -8.47 19.85 -2.38
N PHE A 252 -7.53 19.06 -1.88
CA PHE A 252 -6.11 19.34 -2.04
C PHE A 252 -5.64 19.19 -3.50
N ARG A 253 -6.27 18.29 -4.27
CA ARG A 253 -6.01 18.17 -5.70
C ARG A 253 -6.43 19.42 -6.47
N GLY A 254 -7.62 19.95 -6.18
CA GLY A 254 -8.16 21.16 -6.83
C GLY A 254 -7.37 22.44 -6.52
N ARG A 255 -6.70 22.49 -5.36
CA ARG A 255 -5.81 23.59 -4.97
C ARG A 255 -4.46 23.59 -5.69
N ARG A 256 -4.13 22.55 -6.46
CA ARG A 256 -2.86 22.51 -7.20
C ARG A 256 -2.90 23.54 -8.33
N PRO A 257 -1.91 24.45 -8.42
CA PRO A 257 -1.82 25.37 -9.54
C PRO A 257 -1.79 24.59 -10.85
N SER A 258 -2.75 24.86 -11.74
CA SER A 258 -2.70 24.39 -13.12
C SER A 258 -1.39 24.88 -13.72
N ARG A 259 -0.48 23.96 -14.08
CA ARG A 259 0.71 24.30 -14.86
C ARG A 259 0.23 24.75 -16.24
N HIS A 260 -0.05 26.03 -16.41
CA HIS A 260 -0.19 26.61 -17.74
C HIS A 260 1.16 26.43 -18.45
N PRO A 261 1.20 25.84 -19.65
CA PRO A 261 2.40 25.87 -20.47
C PRO A 261 2.74 27.33 -20.71
N ALA A 262 3.94 27.76 -20.30
CA ALA A 262 4.44 29.07 -20.66
C ALA A 262 4.38 29.16 -22.20
N ARG A 263 3.57 30.10 -22.73
CA ARG A 263 3.57 30.42 -24.16
C ARG A 263 5.00 30.81 -24.52
N VAL A 264 5.66 29.99 -25.33
CA VAL A 264 6.94 30.35 -25.95
C VAL A 264 6.67 31.59 -26.81
N PRO A 265 7.35 32.73 -26.58
CA PRO A 265 7.22 33.88 -27.46
C PRO A 265 7.67 33.49 -28.87
N SER A 266 6.82 33.71 -29.87
CA SER A 266 7.20 33.53 -31.27
C SER A 266 8.36 34.46 -31.61
N PRO A 267 9.48 33.97 -32.15
CA PRO A 267 10.50 34.86 -32.71
C PRO A 267 9.89 35.63 -33.88
N ARG A 268 9.99 36.96 -33.82
CA ARG A 268 9.72 37.86 -34.95
C ARG A 268 10.99 38.09 -35.74
#